data_AF-A0A6H5GHP3-F1
#
_entry.id   AF-A0A6H5GHP3-F1
#
_cell.length_a   1.000
_cell.length_b   1.000
_cell.length_c   1.000
_cell.angle_alpha   90.00
_cell.angle_beta   90.00
_cell.angle_gamma   90.00
#
_symmetry.space_group_name_H-M   'P 1'
#
loop_
_entity.id
_entity.type
_entity.pdbx_description
1 polymer ?
#
loop_
_entity_poly.entity_id
_entity_poly.type
_entity_poly.pdbx_seq_one_letter_code
_entity_poly.pdbx_strand_id
1 'polypeptide(L)'
;MAQVRQNFHADSENAINKQINMELYASYVYMSMAYHFDRDDVALKGFHEYFKKASEEEREHAMKLMKYLNKRGGRIILKDIAKPTKDDWSTAQEAVAAALQLEKDVNMVRRFFEILLNFLTGDPRRN
;
A
#
# COMPACT_ATOMS: atom_id res chain seq x y z
N MET A 1 8.37 21.32 16.49
CA MET A 1 9.12 20.07 16.26
C MET A 1 8.74 19.08 17.34
N ALA A 2 8.52 17.80 17.02
CA ALA A 2 8.23 16.78 18.04
C ALA A 2 9.47 16.49 18.88
N GLN A 3 9.31 16.31 20.20
CA GLN A 3 10.43 16.06 21.12
C GLN A 3 11.22 14.78 20.77
N VAL A 4 10.56 13.79 20.17
CA VAL A 4 11.15 12.50 19.81
C VAL A 4 11.86 12.50 18.44
N ARG A 5 11.86 13.62 17.71
CA ARG A 5 12.43 13.68 16.36
C ARG A 5 13.96 13.76 16.41
N GLN A 6 14.64 12.69 16.00
CA GLN A 6 16.10 12.61 15.91
C GLN A 6 16.53 12.02 14.56
N ASN A 7 17.47 12.69 13.87
CA ASN A 7 18.03 12.29 12.58
C ASN A 7 16.97 11.83 11.55
N PHE A 8 15.89 12.61 11.41
CA PHE A 8 14.77 12.28 10.53
C PHE A 8 14.48 13.49 9.62
N HIS A 9 14.93 13.38 8.37
CA HIS A 9 14.86 14.48 7.40
C HIS A 9 13.43 14.72 6.92
N ALA A 10 13.12 15.96 6.52
CA ALA A 10 11.80 16.32 6.00
C ALA A 10 11.43 15.53 4.73
N ASP A 11 12.43 15.24 3.87
CA ASP A 11 12.20 14.44 2.66
C ASP A 11 11.78 13.01 2.97
N SER A 12 12.34 12.41 4.03
CA SER A 12 11.94 11.06 4.47
C SER A 12 10.49 11.05 4.96
N GLU A 13 10.08 12.09 5.69
CA GLU A 13 8.70 12.26 6.14
C GLU A 13 7.73 12.45 4.97
N ASN A 14 8.08 13.28 4.00
CA ASN A 14 7.29 13.49 2.78
C ASN A 14 7.18 12.20 1.96
N ALA A 15 8.27 11.45 1.83
CA ALA A 15 8.28 10.16 1.14
C ALA A 15 7.37 9.13 1.84
N ILE A 16 7.40 9.06 3.18
CA ILE A 16 6.52 8.14 3.93
C ILE A 16 5.06 8.54 3.76
N ASN A 17 4.73 9.82 3.86
CA ASN A 17 3.36 10.28 3.62
C ASN A 17 2.88 9.96 2.19
N LYS A 18 3.76 10.09 1.19
CA LYS A 18 3.45 9.67 -0.18
C LYS A 18 3.21 8.15 -0.26
N GLN A 19 4.05 7.35 0.39
CA GLN A 19 3.90 5.89 0.41
C GLN A 19 2.59 5.48 1.07
N ILE A 20 2.25 6.05 2.23
CA ILE A 20 0.99 5.80 2.94
C ILE A 20 -0.20 5.97 1.98
N ASN A 21 -0.23 7.05 1.20
CA ASN A 21 -1.33 7.27 0.25
C ASN A 21 -1.33 6.25 -0.90
N MET A 22 -0.16 5.78 -1.33
CA MET A 22 -0.06 4.76 -2.38
C MET A 22 -0.52 3.38 -1.88
N GLU A 23 -0.16 2.97 -0.67
CA GLU A 23 -0.65 1.72 -0.08
C GLU A 23 -2.18 1.76 0.12
N LEU A 24 -2.72 2.91 0.55
CA LEU A 24 -4.17 3.10 0.67
C LEU A 24 -4.88 3.06 -0.70
N TYR A 25 -4.28 3.65 -1.73
CA TYR A 25 -4.80 3.56 -3.09
C TYR A 25 -4.78 2.12 -3.61
N ALA A 26 -3.68 1.38 -3.41
CA ALA A 26 -3.58 -0.02 -3.79
C ALA A 26 -4.64 -0.88 -3.08
N SER A 27 -4.81 -0.68 -1.76
CA SER A 27 -5.89 -1.28 -0.98
C SER A 27 -7.26 -0.99 -1.59
N TYR A 28 -7.51 0.26 -2.02
CA TYR A 28 -8.78 0.64 -2.63
C TYR A 28 -9.02 -0.02 -4.00
N VAL A 29 -7.99 -0.12 -4.83
CA VAL A 29 -8.06 -0.82 -6.13
C VAL A 29 -8.35 -2.31 -5.93
N TYR A 30 -7.65 -2.98 -5.01
CA TYR A 30 -7.92 -4.38 -4.69
C TYR A 30 -9.30 -4.60 -4.12
N MET A 31 -9.81 -3.68 -3.31
CA MET A 31 -11.19 -3.74 -2.83
C MET A 31 -12.18 -3.68 -3.99
N SER A 32 -11.96 -2.78 -4.96
CA SER A 32 -12.80 -2.70 -6.16
C SER A 32 -12.76 -3.99 -6.98
N MET A 33 -11.58 -4.60 -7.15
CA MET A 33 -11.45 -5.90 -7.84
C MET A 33 -12.19 -7.00 -7.08
N ALA A 34 -12.02 -7.07 -5.76
CA ALA A 34 -12.64 -8.09 -4.92
C ALA A 34 -14.16 -8.11 -5.07
N TYR A 35 -14.80 -6.94 -5.02
CA TYR A 35 -16.25 -6.83 -5.14
C TYR A 35 -16.77 -6.94 -6.58
N HIS A 36 -15.93 -6.70 -7.59
CA HIS A 36 -16.28 -7.05 -8.97
C HIS A 36 -16.46 -8.57 -9.13
N PHE A 37 -15.53 -9.35 -8.59
CA PHE A 37 -15.59 -10.82 -8.67
C PHE A 37 -16.64 -11.47 -7.76
N ASP A 38 -17.23 -10.70 -6.84
CA ASP A 38 -18.32 -11.13 -5.96
C ASP A 38 -19.72 -10.93 -6.57
N ARG A 39 -19.82 -10.21 -7.70
CA ARG A 39 -21.10 -10.00 -8.39
C ARG A 39 -21.70 -11.33 -8.85
N ASP A 40 -23.02 -11.42 -8.90
CA ASP A 40 -23.75 -12.62 -9.32
C ASP A 40 -23.53 -12.98 -10.79
N ASP A 41 -23.25 -11.99 -11.64
CA ASP A 41 -22.98 -12.15 -13.08
C ASP A 41 -21.51 -12.52 -13.41
N VAL A 42 -20.60 -12.45 -12.42
CA VAL A 42 -19.20 -12.87 -12.54
C VAL A 42 -18.92 -14.13 -11.72
N ALA A 43 -19.33 -14.13 -10.45
CA ALA A 43 -19.35 -15.26 -9.51
C ALA A 43 -18.03 -16.04 -9.34
N LEU A 44 -16.88 -15.36 -9.40
CA LEU A 44 -15.56 -15.96 -9.24
C LEU A 44 -15.03 -15.82 -7.80
N LYS A 45 -15.59 -16.59 -6.87
CA LYS A 45 -15.30 -16.51 -5.43
C LYS A 45 -13.82 -16.58 -5.05
N GLY A 46 -13.02 -17.41 -5.74
CA GLY A 46 -11.59 -17.51 -5.47
C GLY A 46 -10.84 -16.20 -5.75
N PHE A 47 -11.24 -15.46 -6.79
CA PHE A 47 -10.68 -14.14 -7.08
C PHE A 47 -11.17 -13.09 -6.08
N HIS A 48 -12.44 -13.15 -5.66
CA HIS A 48 -12.95 -12.29 -4.59
C HIS A 48 -12.11 -12.43 -3.32
N GLU A 49 -11.91 -13.65 -2.83
CA GLU A 49 -11.15 -13.90 -1.60
C GLU A 49 -9.69 -13.45 -1.73
N TYR A 50 -9.06 -13.73 -2.88
CA TYR A 50 -7.69 -13.30 -3.16
C TYR A 50 -7.53 -11.78 -3.10
N PHE A 51 -8.34 -11.04 -3.86
CA PHE A 51 -8.24 -9.58 -3.92
C PHE A 51 -8.70 -8.91 -2.63
N LYS A 52 -9.66 -9.50 -1.91
CA LYS A 52 -10.06 -9.03 -0.59
C LYS A 52 -8.88 -9.11 0.39
N LYS A 53 -8.18 -10.25 0.41
CA LYS A 53 -6.99 -10.43 1.25
C LYS A 53 -5.87 -9.46 0.86
N ALA A 54 -5.61 -9.28 -0.44
CA ALA A 54 -4.63 -8.30 -0.92
C ALA A 54 -4.97 -6.86 -0.48
N SER A 55 -6.26 -6.49 -0.55
CA SER A 55 -6.72 -5.19 -0.07
C SER A 55 -6.46 -4.98 1.42
N GLU A 56 -6.68 -6.02 2.23
CA GLU A 56 -6.42 -6.01 3.67
C GLU A 56 -4.93 -5.88 3.99
N GLU A 57 -4.07 -6.64 3.29
CA GLU A 57 -2.61 -6.59 3.44
C GLU A 57 -2.03 -5.20 3.12
N GLU A 58 -2.46 -4.56 2.02
CA GLU A 58 -1.97 -3.21 1.69
C GLU A 58 -2.45 -2.16 2.68
N ARG A 59 -3.65 -2.34 3.23
CA ARG A 59 -4.14 -1.47 4.31
C ARG A 59 -3.27 -1.61 5.56
N GLU A 60 -2.84 -2.82 5.89
CA GLU A 60 -1.91 -3.05 7.00
C GLU A 60 -0.53 -2.42 6.74
N HIS A 61 -0.03 -2.45 5.50
CA HIS A 61 1.20 -1.76 5.12
C HIS A 61 1.09 -0.25 5.37
N ALA A 62 0.00 0.38 4.95
CA ALA A 62 -0.26 1.79 5.23
C ALA A 62 -0.24 2.10 6.74
N MET A 63 -0.90 1.26 7.55
CA MET A 63 -0.94 1.42 9.00
C MET A 63 0.45 1.26 9.65
N LYS A 64 1.27 0.31 9.18
CA LYS A 64 2.65 0.12 9.65
C LYS A 64 3.50 1.38 9.39
N LEU A 65 3.35 1.99 8.22
CA LEU A 65 4.03 3.24 7.87
C LEU A 65 3.55 4.43 8.71
N MET A 66 2.25 4.57 8.95
CA MET A 66 1.69 5.60 9.84
C MET A 66 2.26 5.46 11.26
N LYS A 67 2.31 4.23 11.79
CA LYS A 67 2.90 3.94 13.10
C LYS A 67 4.40 4.30 13.14
N TYR A 68 5.14 3.96 12.08
CA TYR A 68 6.55 4.30 11.96
C TYR A 68 6.77 5.83 11.91
N LEU A 69 5.95 6.55 11.16
CA LEU A 69 6.05 8.01 11.06
C LEU A 69 5.85 8.69 12.41
N ASN A 70 4.84 8.26 13.17
CA ASN A 70 4.61 8.71 14.55
C ASN A 70 5.79 8.38 15.47
N LYS A 71 6.36 7.17 15.36
CA LYS A 71 7.55 6.75 16.13
C LYS A 71 8.76 7.65 15.88
N ARG A 72 8.96 8.14 14.65
CA ARG A 72 10.06 9.04 14.27
C ARG A 72 9.78 10.52 14.56
N GLY A 73 8.62 10.85 15.11
CA GLY A 73 8.22 12.24 15.39
C GLY A 73 7.80 13.03 14.15
N GLY A 74 7.42 12.34 13.07
CA GLY A 74 6.79 12.94 11.90
C GLY A 74 5.31 13.29 12.15
N ARG A 75 4.67 13.82 11.11
CA ARG A 75 3.24 14.13 11.06
C ARG A 75 2.63 13.44 9.86
N ILE A 76 1.55 12.70 10.13
CA ILE A 76 0.77 12.03 9.09
C ILE A 76 -0.05 13.10 8.37
N ILE A 77 0.08 13.15 7.05
CA ILE A 77 -0.71 14.02 6.17
C ILE A 77 -1.43 13.10 5.19
N LEU A 78 -2.67 12.75 5.51
CA LEU A 78 -3.53 11.99 4.61
C LEU A 78 -3.99 12.86 3.46
N LYS A 79 -4.14 12.25 2.29
CA LYS A 79 -4.64 12.89 1.08
C LYS A 79 -5.83 12.12 0.56
N ASP A 80 -6.49 12.68 -0.44
CA ASP A 80 -7.55 12.00 -1.15
C ASP A 80 -7.02 10.70 -1.77
N ILE A 81 -7.82 9.65 -1.61
CA ILE A 81 -7.60 8.38 -2.29
C ILE A 81 -8.43 8.45 -3.57
N ALA A 82 -7.75 8.59 -4.71
CA ALA A 82 -8.42 8.62 -6.00
C ALA A 82 -9.20 7.34 -6.22
N LYS A 83 -10.36 7.42 -6.88
CA LYS A 83 -11.08 6.24 -7.34
C LYS A 83 -10.17 5.42 -8.28
N PRO A 84 -10.26 4.09 -8.28
CA PRO A 84 -9.61 3.26 -9.29
C PRO A 84 -9.96 3.74 -10.70
N THR A 85 -8.98 3.72 -11.60
CA THR A 85 -9.19 4.13 -13.01
C THR A 85 -10.07 3.16 -13.79
N LYS A 86 -10.29 1.95 -13.25
CA LYS A 86 -11.07 0.88 -13.84
C LYS A 86 -11.86 0.14 -12.74
N ASP A 87 -13.16 -0.01 -12.96
CA ASP A 87 -14.14 -0.59 -12.03
C ASP A 87 -14.92 -1.77 -12.64
N ASP A 88 -14.68 -2.11 -13.90
CA ASP A 88 -15.26 -3.27 -14.59
C ASP A 88 -14.16 -4.13 -15.23
N TRP A 89 -14.17 -5.44 -15.01
CA TRP A 89 -13.17 -6.37 -15.53
C TRP A 89 -13.83 -7.40 -16.43
N SER A 90 -13.60 -7.28 -17.75
CA SER A 90 -14.22 -8.14 -18.77
C SER A 90 -13.79 -9.60 -18.62
N THR A 91 -12.56 -9.83 -18.15
CA THR A 91 -12.00 -11.17 -17.96
C THR A 91 -11.10 -11.21 -16.72
N ALA A 92 -10.96 -12.40 -16.12
CA ALA A 92 -10.01 -12.61 -15.04
C ALA A 92 -8.56 -12.31 -15.45
N GLN A 93 -8.19 -12.61 -16.70
CA GLN A 93 -6.84 -12.30 -17.22
C GLN A 93 -6.56 -10.79 -17.21
N GLU A 94 -7.54 -9.98 -17.58
CA GLU A 94 -7.41 -8.52 -17.56
C GLU A 94 -7.23 -7.99 -16.14
N ALA A 95 -8.01 -8.50 -15.17
CA ALA A 95 -7.87 -8.12 -13.77
C ALA A 95 -6.50 -8.50 -13.21
N VAL A 96 -6.00 -9.71 -13.51
CA VAL A 96 -4.67 -10.14 -13.08
C VAL A 96 -3.56 -9.29 -13.72
N ALA A 97 -3.69 -8.94 -15.00
CA ALA A 97 -2.72 -8.07 -15.67
C ALA A 97 -2.68 -6.67 -15.05
N ALA A 98 -3.83 -6.10 -14.70
CA ALA A 98 -3.89 -4.81 -14.02
C ALA A 98 -3.39 -4.88 -12.57
N ALA A 99 -3.71 -5.96 -11.85
CA ALA A 99 -3.16 -6.21 -10.52
C ALA A 99 -1.63 -6.33 -10.56
N LEU A 100 -1.07 -7.01 -11.56
CA LEU A 100 0.37 -7.10 -11.76
C LEU A 100 1.01 -5.75 -12.06
N GLN A 101 0.34 -4.89 -12.84
CA GLN A 101 0.84 -3.55 -13.12
C GLN A 101 0.80 -2.67 -11.85
N LEU A 102 -0.30 -2.72 -11.09
CA LEU A 102 -0.41 -2.05 -9.80
C LEU A 102 0.71 -2.50 -8.85
N GLU A 103 0.94 -3.82 -8.75
CA GLU A 103 2.05 -4.38 -7.97
C GLU A 103 3.41 -3.85 -8.42
N LYS A 104 3.66 -3.69 -9.72
CA LYS A 104 4.94 -3.13 -10.20
C LYS A 104 5.10 -1.68 -9.77
N ASP A 105 4.03 -0.90 -9.86
CA ASP A 105 4.03 0.51 -9.49
C ASP A 105 4.21 0.68 -7.97
N VAL A 106 3.55 -0.17 -7.16
CA VAL A 106 3.70 -0.21 -5.71
C VAL A 106 5.08 -0.74 -5.31
N ASN A 107 5.53 -1.87 -5.87
CA ASN A 107 6.80 -2.53 -5.51
C ASN A 107 8.03 -1.69 -5.83
N MET A 108 8.01 -0.90 -6.93
CA MET A 108 9.12 0.00 -7.23
C MET A 108 9.36 0.98 -6.08
N VAL A 109 8.32 1.37 -5.35
CA VAL A 109 8.43 2.26 -4.19
C VAL A 109 8.56 1.49 -2.87
N ARG A 110 7.89 0.34 -2.72
CA ARG A 110 7.93 -0.51 -1.51
C ARG A 110 9.33 -1.05 -1.24
N ARG A 111 10.08 -1.47 -2.28
CA ARG A 111 11.48 -1.91 -2.13
C ARG A 111 12.38 -0.84 -1.53
N PHE A 112 12.17 0.41 -1.88
CA PHE A 112 12.94 1.52 -1.33
C PHE A 112 12.65 1.71 0.16
N PHE A 113 11.40 1.50 0.57
CA PHE A 113 10.96 1.59 1.96
C PHE A 113 11.38 0.42 2.83
N GLU A 114 11.35 -0.82 2.34
CA GLU A 114 11.88 -1.98 3.06
C GLU A 114 13.39 -1.86 3.30
N ILE A 115 14.14 -1.38 2.30
CA ILE A 115 15.58 -1.11 2.44
C ILE A 115 15.82 0.02 3.45
N LEU A 116 15.06 1.12 3.40
CA LEU A 116 15.17 2.22 4.36
C LEU A 116 14.73 1.83 5.76
N LEU A 117 13.67 1.03 5.93
CA LEU A 117 13.27 0.50 7.22
C LEU A 117 14.39 -0.34 7.80
N ASN A 118 14.94 -1.30 7.04
CA ASN A 118 16.05 -2.13 7.50
C ASN A 118 17.30 -1.32 7.86
N PHE A 119 17.63 -0.28 7.09
CA PHE A 119 18.76 0.61 7.36
C PHE A 119 18.52 1.52 8.57
N LEU A 120 17.29 2.02 8.76
CA LEU A 120 16.94 2.95 9.84
C LEU A 120 16.56 2.25 11.16
N THR A 121 16.16 0.98 11.13
CA THR A 121 15.84 0.19 12.32
C THR A 121 16.99 -0.67 12.81
N GLY A 122 18.08 -0.81 12.03
CA GLY A 122 19.28 -1.56 12.40
C GLY A 122 18.97 -2.97 12.90
N ASP A 123 18.38 -3.84 12.06
CA ASP A 123 18.20 -5.26 12.42
C ASP A 123 19.58 -5.95 12.45
N PRO A 124 20.07 -6.41 13.62
CA PRO A 124 21.38 -7.02 13.76
C PRO A 124 21.47 -8.46 13.22
N ARG A 125 20.40 -9.03 12.65
CA ARG A 125 20.39 -10.45 12.18
C ARG A 125 21.10 -10.69 10.84
N ARG A 126 21.94 -9.76 10.36
CA ARG A 126 22.74 -9.91 9.13
C ARG A 126 24.17 -9.38 9.21
N ASN A 127 24.76 -9.34 10.41
CA ASN A 127 26.22 -9.33 10.58
C ASN A 127 26.66 -10.56 11.37
#